data_AF-A0A2W2EY25-F1
#
_entry.id   AF-A0A2W2EY25-F1
#
_cell.length_a   1.000
_cell.length_b   1.000
_cell.length_c   1.000
_cell.angle_alpha   90.00
_cell.angle_beta   90.00
_cell.angle_gamma   90.00
#
_symmetry.space_group_name_H-M   'P 1'
#
loop_
_entity.id
_entity.type
_entity.pdbx_description
1 polymer ?
#
loop_
_entity_poly.entity_id
_entity_poly.type
_entity_poly.pdbx_seq_one_letter_code
_entity_poly.pdbx_strand_id
1 'polypeptide(L)'
;MIKLTVAGAVLGTVFGSMALASPAHADTRTCSGTIRSASVDDVRVPKGARCTLLGTRVDGNVKVAKDATLVARGVRVDGDIQADDARSVSVSSGSQVDGNIQVEDTDVVTVLSTRVDGDVQLEDNRRSVRVEGNRVSGNVEVEENRGSVRVQRNAVRGDLECESNRRGVSGGNNSVRGDKEGQCRRL
;
A
#
# COMPACT_ATOMS: atom_id res chain seq x y z
N MET A 1 5.05 87.00 -14.84
CA MET A 1 6.29 86.39 -14.30
C MET A 1 6.00 85.84 -12.91
N ILE A 2 5.64 84.55 -12.80
CA ILE A 2 5.68 83.80 -11.53
C ILE A 2 6.18 82.40 -11.90
N LYS A 3 7.36 82.05 -11.38
CA LYS A 3 8.04 80.75 -11.53
C LYS A 3 7.29 79.70 -10.71
N LEU A 4 7.03 78.52 -11.29
CA LEU A 4 6.66 77.31 -10.55
C LEU A 4 7.82 76.31 -10.65
N THR A 5 8.41 76.01 -9.50
CA THR A 5 9.50 75.07 -9.28
C THR A 5 9.00 73.62 -9.23
N VAL A 6 9.74 72.72 -9.88
CA VAL A 6 9.59 71.26 -9.85
C VAL A 6 10.09 70.68 -8.52
N ALA A 7 9.36 69.72 -7.95
CA ALA A 7 9.88 68.75 -6.99
C ALA A 7 9.30 67.37 -7.36
N GLY A 8 10.18 66.43 -7.69
CA GLY A 8 9.83 65.07 -8.07
C GLY A 8 9.57 64.14 -6.89
N ALA A 9 8.93 63.00 -7.19
CA ALA A 9 9.03 61.78 -6.40
C ALA A 9 9.05 60.59 -7.36
N VAL A 10 10.04 59.73 -7.16
CA VAL A 10 10.47 58.65 -8.04
C VAL A 10 10.07 57.31 -7.41
N LEU A 11 9.52 56.42 -8.27
CA LEU A 11 9.50 54.95 -8.25
C LEU A 11 9.16 54.18 -6.96
N GLY A 12 8.15 53.30 -7.08
CA GLY A 12 7.89 52.24 -6.12
C GLY A 12 6.81 51.24 -6.56
N THR A 13 6.87 50.71 -7.78
CA THR A 13 5.98 49.58 -8.15
C THR A 13 6.52 48.29 -7.54
N VAL A 14 5.88 47.86 -6.45
CA VAL A 14 6.08 46.53 -5.84
C VAL A 14 5.53 45.48 -6.81
N PHE A 15 6.40 44.91 -7.65
CA PHE A 15 6.08 43.68 -8.38
C PHE A 15 6.11 42.53 -7.38
N GLY A 16 4.94 42.17 -6.85
CA GLY A 16 4.76 40.95 -6.07
C GLY A 16 5.06 39.74 -6.95
N SER A 17 6.11 39.02 -6.60
CA SER A 17 6.51 37.76 -7.24
C SER A 17 5.40 36.71 -7.07
N MET A 18 4.55 36.54 -8.07
CA MET A 18 3.57 35.46 -8.12
C MET A 18 4.34 34.16 -8.38
N ALA A 19 4.67 33.43 -7.30
CA ALA A 19 5.24 32.10 -7.40
C ALA A 19 4.21 31.17 -8.04
N LEU A 20 4.41 30.83 -9.31
CA LEU A 20 3.69 29.76 -9.97
C LEU A 20 4.16 28.45 -9.34
N ALA A 21 3.42 27.96 -8.34
CA ALA A 21 3.59 26.59 -7.88
C ALA A 21 3.16 25.68 -9.04
N SER A 22 4.12 25.05 -9.71
CA SER A 22 3.80 24.00 -10.68
C SER A 22 3.05 22.89 -9.96
N PRO A 23 1.97 22.33 -10.54
CA PRO A 23 1.35 21.14 -9.99
C PRO A 23 2.41 20.03 -9.95
N ALA A 24 2.67 19.50 -8.76
CA ALA A 24 3.43 18.27 -8.61
C ALA A 24 2.57 17.14 -9.17
N HIS A 25 2.77 16.80 -10.44
CA HIS A 25 2.21 15.59 -11.01
C HIS A 25 3.03 14.43 -10.48
N ALA A 26 2.45 13.63 -9.57
CA ALA A 26 3.01 12.33 -9.25
C ALA A 26 2.99 11.48 -10.53
N ASP A 27 4.15 11.15 -11.08
CA ASP A 27 4.25 10.42 -12.33
C ASP A 27 3.96 8.93 -12.05
N THR A 28 2.75 8.49 -12.38
CA THR A 28 2.39 7.07 -12.19
C THR A 28 3.13 6.17 -13.17
N ARG A 29 4.01 5.32 -12.63
CA ARG A 29 4.72 4.30 -13.40
C ARG A 29 3.81 3.10 -13.70
N THR A 30 3.46 2.94 -14.97
CA THR A 30 2.81 1.70 -15.43
C THR A 30 3.81 0.54 -15.48
N CYS A 31 3.50 -0.58 -14.82
CA CYS A 31 4.36 -1.76 -14.73
C CYS A 31 3.71 -3.00 -15.36
N SER A 32 4.30 -3.50 -16.44
CA SER A 32 3.93 -4.74 -17.15
C SER A 32 5.08 -5.74 -17.29
N GLY A 33 6.11 -5.57 -16.45
CA GLY A 33 7.32 -6.38 -16.46
C GLY A 33 8.02 -6.36 -15.12
N THR A 34 9.36 -6.24 -15.11
CA THR A 34 10.13 -6.15 -13.87
C THR A 34 10.71 -4.74 -13.69
N ILE A 35 10.59 -4.20 -12.48
CA ILE A 35 11.31 -3.01 -12.02
C ILE A 35 12.26 -3.48 -10.92
N ARG A 36 13.55 -3.14 -11.03
CA ARG A 36 14.57 -3.53 -10.04
C ARG A 36 15.30 -2.31 -9.53
N SER A 37 15.47 -2.23 -8.21
CA SER A 37 16.36 -1.25 -7.56
C SER A 37 16.18 0.20 -8.05
N ALA A 38 14.94 0.57 -8.35
CA ALA A 38 14.59 1.91 -8.82
C ALA A 38 13.69 2.60 -7.78
N SER A 39 13.64 3.92 -7.83
CA SER A 39 12.63 4.72 -7.13
C SER A 39 11.63 5.22 -8.16
N VAL A 40 10.35 5.15 -7.84
CA VAL A 40 9.21 5.58 -8.66
C VAL A 40 8.18 6.22 -7.75
N ASP A 41 7.34 7.11 -8.26
CA ASP A 41 6.28 7.74 -7.46
C ASP A 41 5.18 6.72 -7.17
N ASP A 42 4.17 6.60 -8.05
CA ASP A 42 3.14 5.57 -7.97
C ASP A 42 3.44 4.42 -8.93
N VAL A 43 2.94 3.22 -8.63
CA VAL A 43 2.95 2.07 -9.55
C VAL A 43 1.52 1.67 -9.88
N ARG A 44 1.24 1.52 -11.17
CA ARG A 44 0.00 0.88 -11.66
C ARG A 44 0.33 -0.39 -12.41
N VAL A 45 -0.25 -1.52 -11.98
CA VAL A 45 -0.21 -2.78 -12.72
C VAL A 45 -1.47 -2.89 -13.57
N PRO A 46 -1.39 -2.82 -14.92
CA PRO A 46 -2.56 -2.88 -15.79
C PRO A 46 -3.31 -4.20 -15.71
N LYS A 47 -4.55 -4.19 -16.20
CA LYS A 47 -5.39 -5.39 -16.30
C LYS A 47 -4.65 -6.54 -16.98
N GLY A 48 -4.67 -7.72 -16.35
CA GLY A 48 -4.06 -8.94 -16.89
C GLY A 48 -2.54 -8.92 -16.98
N ALA A 49 -1.88 -7.81 -16.63
CA ALA A 49 -0.43 -7.70 -16.69
C ALA A 49 0.23 -8.32 -15.46
N ARG A 50 1.51 -8.65 -15.59
CA ARG A 50 2.35 -9.06 -14.46
C ARG A 50 3.39 -7.98 -14.18
N CYS A 51 3.41 -7.50 -12.95
CA CYS A 51 4.46 -6.64 -12.45
C CYS A 51 5.30 -7.39 -11.40
N THR A 52 6.62 -7.26 -11.50
CA THR A 52 7.57 -7.73 -10.49
C THR A 52 8.40 -6.55 -10.00
N LEU A 53 8.28 -6.20 -8.72
CA LEU A 53 9.07 -5.17 -8.05
C LEU A 53 10.13 -5.86 -7.19
N LEU A 54 11.42 -5.62 -7.47
CA LEU A 54 12.54 -6.24 -6.76
C LEU A 54 13.44 -5.16 -6.16
N GLY A 55 13.40 -4.99 -4.84
CA GLY A 55 14.19 -3.95 -4.17
C GLY A 55 13.80 -2.52 -4.60
N THR A 56 12.61 -2.36 -5.19
CA THR A 56 12.09 -1.07 -5.67
C THR A 56 11.60 -0.23 -4.49
N ARG A 57 11.82 1.08 -4.55
CA ARG A 57 11.18 2.09 -3.71
C ARG A 57 10.01 2.72 -4.47
N VAL A 58 8.85 2.76 -3.85
CA VAL A 58 7.65 3.40 -4.38
C VAL A 58 7.29 4.50 -3.39
N ASP A 59 7.47 5.76 -3.77
CA ASP A 59 7.25 6.91 -2.88
C ASP A 59 5.75 7.23 -2.70
N GLY A 60 4.89 6.64 -3.53
CA GLY A 60 3.44 6.65 -3.42
C GLY A 60 2.85 5.24 -3.27
N ASN A 61 1.83 4.95 -4.07
CA ASN A 61 0.99 3.76 -3.92
C ASN A 61 1.24 2.73 -5.03
N VAL A 62 0.90 1.47 -4.76
CA VAL A 62 0.83 0.41 -5.75
C VAL A 62 -0.62 0.00 -5.97
N LYS A 63 -1.14 0.23 -7.18
CA LYS A 63 -2.50 -0.19 -7.58
C LYS A 63 -2.46 -1.35 -8.56
N VAL A 64 -3.07 -2.47 -8.21
CA VAL A 64 -3.13 -3.69 -9.02
C VAL A 64 -4.52 -3.85 -9.59
N ALA A 65 -4.64 -3.77 -10.92
CA ALA A 65 -5.93 -3.86 -11.58
C ALA A 65 -6.42 -5.33 -11.71
N LYS A 66 -7.66 -5.46 -12.14
CA LYS A 66 -8.33 -6.72 -12.47
C LYS A 66 -7.44 -7.72 -13.23
N ASP A 67 -7.52 -9.00 -12.86
CA ASP A 67 -6.78 -10.12 -13.47
C ASP A 67 -5.24 -9.97 -13.45
N ALA A 68 -4.70 -8.92 -12.85
CA ALA A 68 -3.27 -8.64 -12.87
C ALA A 68 -2.54 -9.41 -11.76
N THR A 69 -1.21 -9.45 -11.87
CA THR A 69 -0.34 -10.11 -10.89
C THR A 69 0.73 -9.15 -10.40
N LEU A 70 0.83 -8.97 -9.08
CA LEU A 70 1.92 -8.26 -8.43
C LEU A 70 2.83 -9.25 -7.67
N VAL A 71 4.13 -9.13 -7.91
CA VAL A 71 5.17 -9.77 -7.09
C VAL A 71 6.11 -8.70 -6.56
N ALA A 72 5.97 -8.34 -5.29
CA ALA A 72 6.81 -7.38 -4.60
C ALA A 72 7.75 -8.09 -3.62
N ARG A 73 9.06 -7.94 -3.83
CA ARG A 73 10.10 -8.58 -3.00
C ARG A 73 11.11 -7.56 -2.50
N GLY A 74 11.21 -7.44 -1.18
CA GLY A 74 12.14 -6.51 -0.52
C GLY A 74 11.91 -5.06 -0.93
N VAL A 75 10.66 -4.68 -1.20
CA VAL A 75 10.28 -3.33 -1.62
C VAL A 75 10.13 -2.40 -0.42
N ARG A 76 10.17 -1.09 -0.67
CA ARG A 76 9.67 -0.07 0.25
C ARG A 76 8.56 0.68 -0.46
N VAL A 77 7.39 0.78 0.17
CA VAL A 77 6.23 1.51 -0.35
C VAL A 77 5.83 2.52 0.72
N ASP A 78 5.97 3.80 0.44
CA ASP A 78 5.70 4.87 1.41
C ASP A 78 4.16 5.10 1.54
N GLY A 79 3.36 4.64 0.58
CA GLY A 79 1.89 4.60 0.63
C GLY A 79 1.29 3.19 0.78
N ASP A 80 0.17 2.96 0.10
CA ASP A 80 -0.62 1.73 0.17
C ASP A 80 -0.32 0.74 -0.97
N ILE A 81 -0.60 -0.54 -0.73
CA ILE A 81 -0.76 -1.55 -1.78
C ILE A 81 -2.24 -1.93 -1.85
N GLN A 82 -2.88 -1.63 -2.98
CA GLN A 82 -4.31 -1.82 -3.20
C GLN A 82 -4.57 -2.73 -4.41
N ALA A 83 -5.47 -3.70 -4.24
CA ALA A 83 -5.89 -4.57 -5.32
C ALA A 83 -7.37 -4.94 -5.20
N ASP A 84 -8.06 -4.90 -6.33
CA ASP A 84 -9.45 -5.32 -6.49
C ASP A 84 -9.55 -6.22 -7.74
N ASP A 85 -10.21 -7.37 -7.58
CA ASP A 85 -10.40 -8.43 -8.58
C ASP A 85 -9.09 -8.88 -9.28
N ALA A 86 -7.97 -8.90 -8.55
CA ALA A 86 -6.68 -9.28 -9.10
C ALA A 86 -6.54 -10.81 -9.24
N ARG A 87 -5.58 -11.24 -10.06
CA ARG A 87 -5.19 -12.66 -10.12
C ARG A 87 -4.30 -13.05 -8.95
N SER A 88 -3.32 -12.23 -8.60
CA SER A 88 -2.49 -12.53 -7.43
C SER A 88 -1.72 -11.31 -6.93
N VAL A 89 -1.63 -11.20 -5.61
CA VAL A 89 -0.80 -10.21 -4.92
C VAL A 89 0.14 -10.93 -3.98
N SER A 90 1.45 -10.73 -4.16
CA SER A 90 2.49 -11.27 -3.27
C SER A 90 3.42 -10.16 -2.81
N VAL A 91 3.46 -9.91 -1.50
CA VAL A 91 4.36 -8.95 -0.83
C VAL A 91 5.23 -9.74 0.14
N SER A 92 6.55 -9.76 -0.09
CA SER A 92 7.42 -10.65 0.68
C SER A 92 8.88 -10.20 0.79
N SER A 93 9.70 -11.02 1.45
CA SER A 93 11.16 -10.91 1.44
C SER A 93 11.69 -9.64 2.13
N GLY A 94 11.13 -9.29 3.29
CA GLY A 94 11.58 -8.13 4.07
C GLY A 94 11.04 -6.79 3.55
N SER A 95 9.91 -6.81 2.85
CA SER A 95 9.26 -5.58 2.37
C SER A 95 8.79 -4.69 3.52
N GLN A 96 8.66 -3.41 3.23
CA GLN A 96 8.11 -2.37 4.11
C GLN A 96 7.00 -1.64 3.36
N VAL A 97 5.85 -1.49 4.02
CA VAL A 97 4.70 -0.71 3.54
C VAL A 97 4.32 0.23 4.67
N ASP A 98 4.46 1.53 4.46
CA ASP A 98 4.23 2.53 5.50
C ASP A 98 2.72 2.79 5.68
N GLY A 99 1.93 2.57 4.62
CA GLY A 99 0.47 2.54 4.66
C GLY A 99 -0.08 1.12 4.90
N ASN A 100 -1.17 0.83 4.18
CA ASN A 100 -1.96 -0.39 4.30
C ASN A 100 -1.70 -1.37 3.15
N ILE A 101 -2.03 -2.63 3.39
CA ILE A 101 -2.22 -3.62 2.33
C ILE A 101 -3.71 -3.98 2.30
N GLN A 102 -4.42 -3.53 1.28
CA GLN A 102 -5.85 -3.75 1.09
C GLN A 102 -6.06 -4.58 -0.18
N VAL A 103 -6.60 -5.78 -0.02
CA VAL A 103 -6.81 -6.70 -1.15
C VAL A 103 -8.18 -7.35 -1.06
N GLU A 104 -9.00 -7.07 -2.06
CA GLU A 104 -10.35 -7.59 -2.23
C GLU A 104 -10.42 -8.49 -3.46
N ASP A 105 -11.34 -9.47 -3.43
CA ASP A 105 -11.78 -10.25 -4.57
C ASP A 105 -10.65 -10.91 -5.40
N THR A 106 -9.52 -11.22 -4.77
CA THR A 106 -8.32 -11.72 -5.45
C THR A 106 -8.18 -13.25 -5.34
N ASP A 107 -7.64 -13.92 -6.37
CA ASP A 107 -7.50 -15.39 -6.30
C ASP A 107 -6.51 -15.83 -5.21
N VAL A 108 -5.30 -15.27 -5.23
CA VAL A 108 -4.22 -15.66 -4.32
C VAL A 108 -3.54 -14.44 -3.72
N VAL A 109 -3.59 -14.34 -2.39
CA VAL A 109 -2.94 -13.27 -1.62
C VAL A 109 -1.88 -13.84 -0.69
N THR A 110 -0.71 -13.22 -0.65
CA THR A 110 0.41 -13.66 0.17
C THR A 110 1.18 -12.46 0.71
N VAL A 111 1.13 -12.26 2.02
CA VAL A 111 1.89 -11.23 2.75
C VAL A 111 2.82 -11.95 3.72
N LEU A 112 4.13 -11.94 3.44
CA LEU A 112 5.12 -12.75 4.16
C LEU A 112 6.35 -11.97 4.58
N SER A 113 6.72 -12.01 5.86
CA SER A 113 7.94 -11.35 6.34
C SER A 113 8.00 -9.87 5.95
N THR A 114 6.88 -9.17 6.12
CA THR A 114 6.68 -7.76 5.77
C THR A 114 6.47 -6.94 7.04
N ARG A 115 6.97 -5.70 7.05
CA ARG A 115 6.54 -4.68 8.02
C ARG A 115 5.45 -3.83 7.36
N VAL A 116 4.33 -3.67 8.05
CA VAL A 116 3.21 -2.83 7.63
C VAL A 116 2.92 -1.86 8.77
N ASP A 117 3.01 -0.56 8.50
CA ASP A 117 2.78 0.46 9.54
C ASP A 117 1.30 0.87 9.66
N GLY A 118 0.48 0.58 8.65
CA GLY A 118 -0.97 0.55 8.75
C GLY A 118 -1.52 -0.87 9.00
N ASP A 119 -2.61 -1.18 8.31
CA ASP A 119 -3.38 -2.41 8.42
C ASP A 119 -3.12 -3.40 7.27
N VAL A 120 -3.46 -4.66 7.52
CA VAL A 120 -3.58 -5.68 6.48
C VAL A 120 -5.04 -6.12 6.42
N GLN A 121 -5.74 -5.74 5.35
CA GLN A 121 -7.17 -5.97 5.14
C GLN A 121 -7.38 -6.85 3.92
N LEU A 122 -7.82 -8.10 4.13
CA LEU A 122 -7.91 -9.13 3.10
C LEU A 122 -9.32 -9.71 3.04
N GLU A 123 -10.10 -9.27 2.06
CA GLU A 123 -11.53 -9.56 1.97
C GLU A 123 -11.89 -10.39 0.73
N ASP A 124 -12.83 -11.31 0.89
CA ASP A 124 -13.52 -12.02 -0.21
C ASP A 124 -12.62 -12.80 -1.20
N ASN A 125 -11.38 -13.12 -0.79
CA ASN A 125 -10.39 -13.74 -1.67
C ASN A 125 -10.72 -15.22 -1.94
N ARG A 126 -10.48 -15.67 -3.19
CA ARG A 126 -11.15 -16.85 -3.74
C ARG A 126 -10.45 -18.18 -3.46
N ARG A 127 -9.12 -18.25 -3.54
CA ARG A 127 -8.37 -19.54 -3.49
C ARG A 127 -7.49 -19.68 -2.26
N SER A 128 -6.62 -18.72 -1.99
CA SER A 128 -5.66 -18.84 -0.87
C SER A 128 -5.26 -17.48 -0.32
N VAL A 129 -5.29 -17.35 1.00
CA VAL A 129 -4.76 -16.21 1.76
C VAL A 129 -3.71 -16.69 2.74
N ARG A 130 -2.54 -16.04 2.72
CA ARG A 130 -1.44 -16.30 3.65
C ARG A 130 -0.91 -14.99 4.23
N VAL A 131 -1.04 -14.84 5.54
CA VAL A 131 -0.49 -13.73 6.32
C VAL A 131 0.48 -14.32 7.34
N GLU A 132 1.78 -14.31 7.03
CA GLU A 132 2.75 -15.02 7.85
C GLU A 132 4.04 -14.26 8.15
N GLY A 133 4.46 -14.25 9.42
CA GLY A 133 5.75 -13.68 9.81
C GLY A 133 5.81 -12.15 9.70
N ASN A 134 4.67 -11.47 9.73
CA ASN A 134 4.61 -10.02 9.55
C ASN A 134 4.71 -9.26 10.88
N ARG A 135 5.12 -8.00 10.79
CA ARG A 135 4.99 -7.01 11.86
C ARG A 135 4.00 -5.95 11.39
N VAL A 136 2.85 -5.89 12.05
CA VAL A 136 1.75 -4.99 11.66
C VAL A 136 1.49 -4.03 12.82
N SER A 137 1.55 -2.74 12.53
CA SER A 137 1.36 -1.69 13.54
C SER A 137 -0.10 -1.35 13.78
N GLY A 138 -0.96 -1.54 12.79
CA GLY A 138 -2.41 -1.53 12.95
C GLY A 138 -2.98 -2.94 13.14
N ASN A 139 -4.08 -3.21 12.44
CA ASN A 139 -4.87 -4.43 12.52
C ASN A 139 -4.51 -5.43 11.42
N VAL A 140 -4.88 -6.68 11.65
CA VAL A 140 -4.97 -7.71 10.61
C VAL A 140 -6.42 -8.17 10.54
N GLU A 141 -7.09 -7.81 9.45
CA GLU A 141 -8.50 -8.10 9.17
C GLU A 141 -8.56 -9.06 7.98
N VAL A 142 -9.06 -10.27 8.22
CA VAL A 142 -9.12 -11.32 7.20
C VAL A 142 -10.55 -11.86 7.14
N GLU A 143 -11.31 -11.39 6.17
CA GLU A 143 -12.77 -11.52 6.18
C GLU A 143 -13.33 -12.15 4.91
N GLU A 144 -14.41 -12.92 5.05
CA GLU A 144 -15.22 -13.45 3.94
C GLU A 144 -14.48 -14.34 2.92
N ASN A 145 -13.22 -14.69 3.19
CA ASN A 145 -12.40 -15.40 2.22
C ASN A 145 -12.94 -16.81 1.97
N ARG A 146 -13.10 -17.15 0.69
CA ARG A 146 -13.73 -18.40 0.23
C ARG A 146 -12.74 -19.57 0.17
N GLY A 147 -11.45 -19.24 0.05
CA GLY A 147 -10.32 -20.15 -0.07
C GLY A 147 -9.74 -20.65 1.26
N SER A 148 -8.56 -21.27 1.21
CA SER A 148 -7.81 -21.61 2.43
C SER A 148 -7.17 -20.36 3.03
N VAL A 149 -7.33 -20.15 4.33
CA VAL A 149 -6.71 -19.03 5.05
C VAL A 149 -5.68 -19.55 6.04
N ARG A 150 -4.50 -18.93 6.04
CA ARG A 150 -3.46 -19.17 7.04
C ARG A 150 -2.92 -17.87 7.62
N VAL A 151 -3.04 -17.72 8.94
CA VAL A 151 -2.53 -16.58 9.70
C VAL A 151 -1.58 -17.09 10.80
N GLN A 152 -0.28 -16.92 10.63
CA GLN A 152 0.70 -17.47 11.58
C GLN A 152 1.93 -16.60 11.81
N ARG A 153 2.47 -16.64 13.04
CA ARG A 153 3.73 -15.96 13.40
C ARG A 153 3.72 -14.45 13.14
N ASN A 154 2.57 -13.79 13.20
CA ASN A 154 2.48 -12.34 13.07
C ASN A 154 2.65 -11.67 14.44
N ALA A 155 3.27 -10.48 14.46
CA ALA A 155 3.26 -9.58 15.59
C ALA A 155 2.37 -8.38 15.23
N VAL A 156 1.22 -8.27 15.88
CA VAL A 156 0.18 -7.28 15.58
C VAL A 156 0.02 -6.35 16.78
N ARG A 157 0.05 -5.04 16.56
CA ARG A 157 -0.10 -4.04 17.63
C ARG A 157 -1.56 -3.65 17.87
N GLY A 158 -2.40 -3.65 16.84
CA GLY A 158 -3.85 -3.58 16.98
C GLY A 158 -4.45 -4.97 17.18
N ASP A 159 -5.58 -5.19 16.52
CA ASP A 159 -6.40 -6.38 16.64
C ASP A 159 -6.10 -7.39 15.52
N LEU A 160 -6.38 -8.66 15.81
CA LEU A 160 -6.39 -9.74 14.82
C LEU A 160 -7.82 -10.25 14.68
N GLU A 161 -8.48 -9.81 13.62
CA GLU A 161 -9.88 -10.12 13.33
C GLU A 161 -9.99 -11.05 12.13
N CYS A 162 -10.81 -12.09 12.29
CA CYS A 162 -11.10 -12.99 11.20
C CYS A 162 -12.55 -13.43 11.25
N GLU A 163 -13.34 -12.92 10.32
CA GLU A 163 -14.77 -13.17 10.29
C GLU A 163 -15.21 -13.83 8.98
N SER A 164 -16.22 -14.69 9.08
CA SER A 164 -16.92 -15.28 7.91
C SER A 164 -16.03 -15.99 6.86
N ASN A 165 -14.79 -16.35 7.17
CA ASN A 165 -13.94 -17.11 6.23
C ASN A 165 -14.49 -18.53 6.06
N ARG A 166 -14.87 -18.87 4.83
CA ARG A 166 -15.69 -20.05 4.51
C ARG A 166 -15.07 -21.37 4.96
N ARG A 167 -13.76 -21.52 4.83
CA ARG A 167 -13.04 -22.76 5.16
C ARG A 167 -12.39 -22.73 6.54
N GLY A 168 -12.72 -21.73 7.36
CA GLY A 168 -12.04 -21.46 8.62
C GLY A 168 -10.61 -20.96 8.44
N VAL A 169 -9.99 -20.58 9.56
CA VAL A 169 -8.64 -20.03 9.59
C VAL A 169 -7.70 -21.02 10.27
N SER A 170 -6.59 -21.34 9.60
CA SER A 170 -5.51 -22.15 10.17
C SER A 170 -4.35 -21.26 10.60
N GLY A 171 -3.52 -21.73 11.54
CA GLY A 171 -2.30 -21.02 11.91
C GLY A 171 -1.99 -21.11 13.39
N GLY A 172 -1.28 -20.11 13.91
CA GLY A 172 -0.82 -20.09 15.29
C GLY A 172 0.38 -19.19 15.51
N ASN A 173 0.75 -19.02 16.78
CA ASN A 173 1.90 -18.21 17.22
C ASN A 173 1.79 -16.73 16.83
N ASN A 174 0.57 -16.19 16.79
CA ASN A 174 0.37 -14.75 16.62
C ASN A 174 0.52 -14.04 17.98
N SER A 175 1.38 -13.03 18.03
CA SER A 175 1.54 -12.14 19.18
C SER A 175 0.74 -10.87 18.91
N VAL A 176 -0.40 -10.71 19.58
CA VAL A 176 -1.35 -9.61 19.36
C VAL A 176 -1.41 -8.80 20.65
N ARG A 177 -1.33 -7.47 20.54
CA ARG A 177 -1.45 -6.57 21.71
C ARG A 177 -2.88 -6.17 21.99
N GLY A 178 -3.69 -5.98 20.95
CA GLY A 178 -5.14 -5.88 21.07
C GLY A 178 -5.77 -7.27 21.19
N ASP A 179 -6.97 -7.41 20.64
CA ASP A 179 -7.79 -8.60 20.77
C ASP A 179 -7.64 -9.56 19.57
N LYS A 180 -7.98 -10.83 19.82
CA LYS A 180 -8.12 -11.85 18.78
C LYS A 180 -9.58 -12.21 18.66
N GLU A 181 -10.17 -11.91 17.51
CA GLU A 181 -11.61 -11.98 17.32
C GLU A 181 -12.03 -13.11 16.36
N GLY A 182 -13.32 -13.41 16.36
CA GLY A 182 -13.95 -14.37 15.45
C GLY A 182 -13.29 -15.75 15.41
N GLN A 183 -12.94 -16.14 14.18
CA GLN A 183 -12.28 -17.40 13.87
C GLN A 183 -10.81 -17.42 14.31
N CYS A 184 -10.23 -16.24 14.60
CA CYS A 184 -8.82 -16.08 14.98
C CYS A 184 -8.57 -16.04 16.50
N ARG A 185 -9.61 -16.04 17.33
CA ARG A 185 -9.52 -16.03 18.81
C ARG A 185 -8.62 -17.10 19.47
N ARG A 186 -8.23 -18.15 18.73
CA ARG A 186 -7.38 -19.25 19.20
C ARG A 186 -6.01 -19.35 18.51
N LEU A 187 -5.68 -18.44 17.59
CA LEU A 187 -4.43 -18.46 16.80
C LEU A 187 -3.27 -17.71 17.48
#